data_AF-X0S9U1-F1
#
_entry.id   AF-X0S9U1-F1
#
_cell.length_a   1.000
_cell.length_b   1.000
_cell.length_c   1.000
_cell.angle_alpha   90.00
_cell.angle_beta   90.00
_cell.angle_gamma   90.00
#
_symmetry.space_group_name_H-M   'P 1'
#
loop_
_entity.id
_entity.type
_entity.pdbx_description
1 polymer ?
#
loop_
_entity_poly.entity_id
_entity_poly.type
_entity_poly.pdbx_seq_one_letter_code
_entity_poly.pdbx_strand_id
1 'polypeptide(L)'
;DITRSVAKGLIEKQDGIDRLMELGYDEDEATLLIDAVVSEAVAEEIAVDRDISKTDIIEGVKLGIISRAESVPMIEKLGYSTDEANYILDLRVLPVHTERIIKERDLTKSELVKGVQKGVITDVQAVSMLEDMGYDNAEAWYIIDINVEALAGSPESWSDFQRIINRDRAARGQVVKEIPPEIATMEGKIKVLKQSLTKAEAEKKPRQELEAIKTLLHPAERQHAEAVRRYRK
;
A
#
# COMPACT_ATOMS: atom_id res chain seq x y z
N ASP A 1 43.83 34.43 22.15
CA ASP A 1 43.40 35.46 21.20
C ASP A 1 42.34 36.31 21.89
N ILE A 2 42.57 37.62 22.05
CA ILE A 2 41.75 38.51 22.90
C ILE A 2 40.36 38.67 22.29
N THR A 3 40.28 38.90 20.97
CA THR A 3 39.03 39.07 20.23
C THR A 3 38.13 37.83 20.36
N ARG A 4 38.70 36.63 20.21
CA ARG A 4 37.99 35.36 20.36
C ARG A 4 37.54 35.09 21.81
N SER A 5 38.24 35.59 22.81
CA SER A 5 37.82 35.49 24.22
C SER A 5 36.63 36.39 24.51
N VAL A 6 36.58 37.60 23.94
CA VAL A 6 35.39 38.49 24.01
C VAL A 6 34.21 37.83 23.31
N ALA A 7 34.42 37.30 22.09
CA ALA A 7 33.36 36.65 21.31
C ALA A 7 32.73 35.44 22.02
N LYS A 8 33.49 34.73 22.86
CA LYS A 8 33.01 33.62 23.70
C LYS A 8 32.44 34.05 25.05
N GLY A 9 32.38 35.35 25.34
CA GLY A 9 31.93 35.89 26.62
C GLY A 9 32.84 35.56 27.81
N LEU A 10 34.09 35.18 27.57
CA LEU A 10 35.06 34.85 28.64
C LEU A 10 35.66 36.09 29.30
N ILE A 11 35.58 37.24 28.63
CA ILE A 11 35.97 38.57 29.12
C ILE A 11 34.98 39.59 28.57
N GLU A 12 34.80 40.72 29.26
CA GLU A 12 33.93 41.79 28.79
C GLU A 12 34.53 42.50 27.58
N LYS A 13 33.67 43.10 26.73
CA LYS A 13 34.11 43.83 25.54
C LYS A 13 35.10 44.94 25.88
N GLN A 14 34.84 45.70 26.95
CA GLN A 14 35.72 46.78 27.38
C GLN A 14 37.10 46.25 27.83
N ASP A 15 37.13 45.17 28.62
CA ASP A 15 38.39 44.52 29.01
C ASP A 15 39.19 44.01 27.79
N GLY A 16 38.50 43.59 26.73
CA GLY A 16 39.13 43.22 25.47
C GLY A 16 39.75 44.39 24.73
N ILE A 17 39.04 45.54 24.67
CA ILE A 17 39.53 46.78 24.06
C ILE A 17 40.77 47.27 24.81
N ASP A 18 40.71 47.35 26.14
CA ASP A 18 41.81 47.83 26.97
C ASP A 18 43.09 46.97 26.76
N ARG A 19 42.93 45.65 26.68
CA ARG A 19 44.06 44.72 26.41
C ARG A 19 44.62 44.83 25.00
N LEU A 20 43.80 45.16 24.00
CA LEU A 20 44.29 45.42 22.64
C LEU A 20 45.03 46.76 22.57
N MET A 21 44.56 47.76 23.30
CA MET A 21 45.27 49.03 23.43
C MET A 21 46.62 48.88 24.12
N GLU A 22 46.74 48.02 25.13
CA GLU A 22 48.03 47.67 25.75
C GLU A 22 49.02 47.03 24.75
N LEU A 23 48.51 46.39 23.70
CA LEU A 23 49.31 45.79 22.63
C LEU A 23 49.63 46.78 21.49
N GLY A 24 49.16 48.03 21.61
CA GLY A 24 49.49 49.13 20.68
C GLY A 24 48.46 49.40 19.59
N TYR A 25 47.27 48.79 19.65
CA TYR A 25 46.14 49.18 18.79
C TYR A 25 45.50 50.47 19.29
N ASP A 26 44.96 51.29 18.39
CA ASP A 26 44.08 52.38 18.81
C ASP A 26 42.68 51.85 19.16
N GLU A 27 41.88 52.68 19.84
CA GLU A 27 40.56 52.29 20.35
C GLU A 27 39.57 51.94 19.22
N ASP A 28 39.64 52.66 18.10
CA ASP A 28 38.76 52.43 16.94
C ASP A 28 39.14 51.10 16.25
N GLU A 29 40.43 50.83 16.07
CA GLU A 29 40.98 49.58 15.55
C GLU A 29 40.65 48.39 16.46
N ALA A 30 40.85 48.53 17.77
CA ALA A 30 40.53 47.49 18.75
C ALA A 30 39.04 47.14 18.74
N THR A 31 38.18 48.17 18.68
CA THR A 31 36.73 48.02 18.59
C THR A 31 36.33 47.30 17.30
N LEU A 32 36.90 47.70 16.17
CA LEU A 32 36.61 47.08 14.87
C LEU A 32 37.01 45.60 14.85
N LEU A 33 38.18 45.25 15.39
CA LEU A 33 38.66 43.87 15.46
C LEU A 33 37.76 43.00 16.34
N ILE A 34 37.31 43.52 17.48
CA ILE A 34 36.38 42.79 18.36
C ILE A 34 35.02 42.63 17.69
N ASP A 35 34.45 43.69 17.12
CA ASP A 35 33.11 43.67 16.53
C ASP A 35 33.03 42.79 15.28
N ALA A 36 34.09 42.73 14.48
CA ALA A 36 34.17 41.80 13.36
C ALA A 36 34.07 40.34 13.83
N VAL A 37 34.86 39.96 14.85
CA VAL A 37 34.90 38.59 15.36
C VAL A 37 33.62 38.23 16.14
N VAL A 38 33.06 39.17 16.89
CA VAL A 38 31.77 38.98 17.58
C VAL A 38 30.64 38.80 16.57
N SER A 39 30.60 39.61 15.52
CA SER A 39 29.57 39.51 14.47
C SER A 39 29.66 38.18 13.71
N GLU A 40 30.87 37.71 13.42
CA GLU A 40 31.11 36.40 12.81
C GLU A 40 30.64 35.27 13.72
N ALA A 41 30.99 35.29 15.01
CA ALA A 41 30.56 34.29 15.98
C ALA A 41 29.02 34.27 16.14
N VAL A 42 28.37 35.44 16.18
CA VAL A 42 26.90 35.55 16.22
C VAL A 42 26.26 35.03 14.94
N ALA A 43 26.85 35.30 13.77
CA ALA A 43 26.34 34.80 12.50
C ALA A 43 26.46 33.26 12.40
N GLU A 44 27.56 32.68 12.89
CA GLU A 44 27.73 31.23 13.01
C GLU A 44 26.70 30.62 13.97
N GLU A 45 26.49 31.20 15.15
CA GLU A 45 25.52 30.71 16.12
C GLU A 45 24.08 30.76 15.58
N ILE A 46 23.71 31.86 14.91
CA ILE A 46 22.39 32.00 14.24
C ILE A 46 22.24 30.99 13.09
N ALA A 47 23.31 30.68 12.36
CA ALA A 47 23.28 29.67 11.31
C ALA A 47 23.05 28.27 11.89
N VAL A 48 23.72 27.94 13.00
CA VAL A 48 23.52 26.68 13.74
C VAL A 48 22.09 26.56 14.26
N ASP A 49 21.50 27.65 14.78
CA ASP A 49 20.12 27.67 15.29
C ASP A 49 19.05 27.55 14.18
N ARG A 50 19.40 27.88 12.93
CA ARG A 50 18.52 27.75 11.75
C ARG A 50 18.69 26.44 10.99
N ASP A 51 19.69 25.64 11.35
CA ASP A 51 19.89 24.35 10.71
C ASP A 51 18.81 23.37 11.15
N ILE A 52 18.22 22.72 10.14
CA ILE A 52 17.27 21.64 10.36
C ILE A 52 17.95 20.54 11.17
N SER A 53 17.33 20.11 12.27
CA SER A 53 17.96 19.11 13.12
C SER A 53 18.00 17.76 12.41
N LYS A 54 18.97 16.91 12.81
CA LYS A 54 19.01 15.50 12.37
C LYS A 54 17.65 14.81 12.57
N THR A 55 16.96 15.10 13.67
CA THR A 55 15.65 14.53 13.98
C THR A 55 14.60 14.96 12.98
N ASP A 56 14.56 16.26 12.63
CA ASP A 56 13.59 16.80 11.67
C ASP A 56 13.84 16.25 10.25
N ILE A 57 15.10 16.06 9.86
CA ILE A 57 15.44 15.40 8.59
C ILE A 57 14.90 13.96 8.59
N ILE A 58 15.14 13.20 9.66
CA ILE A 58 14.68 11.81 9.77
C ILE A 58 13.15 11.74 9.74
N GLU A 59 12.46 12.61 10.48
CA GLU A 59 10.99 12.68 10.47
C GLU A 59 10.46 13.11 9.09
N GLY A 60 11.13 14.03 8.41
CA GLY A 60 10.82 14.41 7.03
C GLY A 60 10.88 13.24 6.06
N VAL A 61 11.87 12.34 6.23
CA VAL A 61 11.96 11.09 5.45
C VAL A 61 10.84 10.13 5.81
N LYS A 62 10.55 9.92 7.10
CA LYS A 62 9.46 9.04 7.55
C LYS A 62 8.09 9.50 7.06
N LEU A 63 7.88 10.81 7.00
CA LEU A 63 6.65 11.43 6.50
C LEU A 63 6.60 11.52 4.97
N GLY A 64 7.66 11.09 4.26
CA GLY A 64 7.76 11.15 2.81
C GLY A 64 7.88 12.57 2.23
N ILE A 65 8.15 13.58 3.06
CA ILE A 65 8.31 14.97 2.66
C ILE A 65 9.58 15.15 1.84
N ILE A 66 10.63 14.41 2.20
CA ILE A 66 11.90 14.31 1.47
C ILE A 66 12.26 12.84 1.27
N SER A 67 12.93 12.52 0.17
CA SER A 67 13.38 11.15 -0.10
C SER A 67 14.62 10.78 0.70
N ARG A 68 14.88 9.47 0.85
CA ARG A 68 16.13 8.95 1.44
C ARG A 68 17.37 9.44 0.70
N ALA A 69 17.31 9.60 -0.62
CA ALA A 69 18.43 10.11 -1.41
C ALA A 69 18.69 11.60 -1.15
N GLU A 70 17.62 12.38 -0.94
CA GLU A 70 17.72 13.82 -0.62
C GLU A 70 18.17 14.07 0.82
N SER A 71 17.89 13.17 1.76
CA SER A 71 18.25 13.36 3.17
C SER A 71 19.72 13.09 3.48
N VAL A 72 20.40 12.22 2.71
CA VAL A 72 21.85 11.94 2.87
C VAL A 72 22.69 13.23 2.84
N PRO A 73 22.63 14.08 1.79
CA PRO A 73 23.42 15.31 1.76
C PRO A 73 22.99 16.34 2.81
N MET A 74 21.77 16.26 3.35
CA MET A 74 21.34 17.13 4.46
C MET A 74 21.99 16.69 5.77
N ILE A 75 22.08 15.38 6.02
CA ILE A 75 22.76 14.84 7.20
C ILE A 75 24.28 15.07 7.11
N GLU A 76 24.87 15.01 5.91
CA GLU A 76 26.29 15.33 5.71
C GLU A 76 26.64 16.77 6.10
N LYS A 77 25.76 17.73 5.81
CA LYS A 77 25.94 19.13 6.22
C LYS A 77 25.98 19.30 7.74
N LEU A 78 25.37 18.39 8.49
CA LEU A 78 25.44 18.35 9.95
C LEU A 78 26.74 17.71 10.48
N GLY A 79 27.69 17.37 9.60
CA GLY A 79 29.01 16.86 9.95
C GLY A 79 29.13 15.34 10.01
N TYR A 80 28.12 14.59 9.55
CA TYR A 80 28.18 13.12 9.46
C TYR A 80 28.79 12.68 8.12
N SER A 81 29.51 11.57 8.12
CA SER A 81 29.93 10.93 6.87
C SER A 81 28.75 10.28 6.13
N THR A 82 28.93 10.00 4.84
CA THR A 82 27.93 9.31 4.01
C THR A 82 27.52 7.96 4.62
N ASP A 83 28.47 7.19 5.15
CA ASP A 83 28.22 5.89 5.77
C ASP A 83 27.40 6.04 7.07
N GLU A 84 27.74 7.03 7.90
CA GLU A 84 26.97 7.34 9.12
C GLU A 84 25.56 7.83 8.80
N ALA A 85 25.41 8.67 7.78
CA ALA A 85 24.10 9.15 7.32
C ALA A 85 23.22 7.98 6.88
N ASN A 86 23.75 7.07 6.06
CA ASN A 86 23.04 5.86 5.64
C ASN A 86 22.70 4.96 6.83
N TYR A 87 23.64 4.75 7.76
CA TYR A 87 23.41 3.95 8.96
C TYR A 87 22.30 4.55 9.86
N ILE A 88 22.30 5.87 10.06
CA ILE A 88 21.26 6.58 10.80
C ILE A 88 19.91 6.38 10.14
N LEU A 89 19.85 6.54 8.81
CA LEU A 89 18.62 6.34 8.04
C LEU A 89 18.15 4.90 8.13
N ASP A 90 19.01 3.90 7.98
CA ASP A 90 18.65 2.48 8.09
C ASP A 90 18.13 2.12 9.50
N LEU A 91 18.71 2.72 10.53
CA LEU A 91 18.30 2.48 11.92
C LEU A 91 16.97 3.13 12.26
N ARG A 92 16.68 4.32 11.71
CA ARG A 92 15.57 5.19 12.16
C ARG A 92 14.42 5.28 11.16
N VAL A 93 14.71 5.04 9.89
CA VAL A 93 13.76 4.94 8.80
C VAL A 93 13.74 3.46 8.46
N LEU A 94 12.81 2.72 9.09
CA LEU A 94 12.46 1.38 8.62
C LEU A 94 12.23 1.44 7.10
N PRO A 95 12.40 0.35 6.33
CA PRO A 95 12.06 0.34 4.91
C PRO A 95 10.56 0.59 4.77
N VAL A 96 10.19 1.88 4.76
CA VAL A 96 8.87 2.38 4.40
C VAL A 96 8.79 2.04 2.93
N HIS A 97 8.08 0.95 2.63
CA HIS A 97 7.42 0.84 1.33
C HIS A 97 6.70 2.17 1.16
N THR A 98 7.15 2.97 0.20
CA THR A 98 6.68 4.34 -0.06
C THR A 98 5.16 4.34 -0.13
N GLU A 99 4.51 4.64 0.99
CA GLU A 99 3.09 4.90 1.06
C GLU A 99 2.86 6.27 0.45
N ARG A 100 2.00 6.28 -0.56
CA ARG A 100 1.62 7.46 -1.32
C ARG A 100 1.07 8.51 -0.37
N ILE A 101 1.57 9.73 -0.49
CA ILE A 101 0.94 10.93 0.07
C ILE A 101 -0.40 11.11 -0.64
N ILE A 102 -1.44 10.58 -0.01
CA ILE A 102 -2.80 11.06 0.20
C ILE A 102 -3.46 9.88 0.91
N LYS A 103 -4.03 10.13 2.08
CA LYS A 103 -4.81 9.17 2.87
C LYS A 103 -6.14 8.82 2.17
N GLU A 104 -6.09 8.45 0.90
CA GLU A 104 -7.07 7.55 0.32
C GLU A 104 -6.81 6.22 1.00
N ARG A 105 -7.68 5.90 1.96
CA ARG A 105 -7.69 4.68 2.77
C ARG A 105 -7.09 3.53 1.94
N ASP A 106 -6.00 2.93 2.43
CA ASP A 106 -5.51 1.69 1.84
C ASP A 106 -6.69 0.73 1.70
N LEU A 107 -6.74 0.04 0.57
CA LEU A 107 -7.77 -0.96 0.30
C LEU A 107 -7.80 -1.92 1.49
N THR A 108 -8.89 -1.88 2.23
CA THR A 108 -9.08 -2.79 3.34
C THR A 108 -9.27 -4.21 2.80
N LYS A 109 -8.96 -5.22 3.62
CA LYS A 109 -9.33 -6.62 3.36
C LYS A 109 -10.77 -6.76 2.84
N SER A 110 -11.70 -6.02 3.43
CA SER A 110 -13.11 -5.99 3.05
C SER A 110 -13.37 -5.38 1.67
N GLU A 111 -12.59 -4.40 1.25
CA GLU A 111 -12.72 -3.77 -0.07
C GLU A 111 -12.12 -4.65 -1.17
N LEU A 112 -11.00 -5.34 -0.91
CA LEU A 112 -10.44 -6.35 -1.80
C LEU A 112 -11.43 -7.49 -2.04
N VAL A 113 -11.99 -8.04 -0.96
CA VAL A 113 -13.06 -9.05 -1.03
C VAL A 113 -14.25 -8.55 -1.86
N LYS A 114 -14.74 -7.33 -1.62
CA LYS A 114 -15.84 -6.76 -2.41
C LYS A 114 -15.46 -6.55 -3.87
N GLY A 115 -14.20 -6.22 -4.15
CA GLY A 115 -13.65 -6.10 -5.51
C GLY A 115 -13.74 -7.42 -6.26
N VAL A 116 -13.37 -8.53 -5.62
CA VAL A 116 -13.51 -9.88 -6.16
C VAL A 116 -14.98 -10.25 -6.38
N GLN A 117 -15.83 -10.03 -5.37
CA GLN A 117 -17.27 -10.32 -5.45
C GLN A 117 -17.98 -9.56 -6.59
N LYS A 118 -17.52 -8.33 -6.89
CA LYS A 118 -18.03 -7.50 -7.98
C LYS A 118 -17.35 -7.79 -9.34
N GLY A 119 -16.38 -8.71 -9.37
CA GLY A 119 -15.60 -9.03 -10.58
C GLY A 119 -14.71 -7.89 -11.06
N VAL A 120 -14.38 -6.93 -10.19
CA VAL A 120 -13.50 -5.79 -10.50
C VAL A 120 -12.04 -6.23 -10.52
N ILE A 121 -11.69 -7.21 -9.68
CA ILE A 121 -10.38 -7.87 -9.61
C ILE A 121 -10.58 -9.39 -9.51
N THR A 122 -9.58 -10.15 -9.93
CA THR A 122 -9.58 -11.63 -9.85
C THR A 122 -9.12 -12.12 -8.48
N ASP A 123 -9.43 -13.37 -8.15
CA ASP A 123 -8.97 -14.02 -6.90
C ASP A 123 -7.45 -13.93 -6.75
N VAL A 124 -6.70 -14.20 -7.83
CA VAL A 124 -5.23 -14.14 -7.84
C VAL A 124 -4.71 -12.73 -7.60
N GLN A 125 -5.37 -11.72 -8.17
CA GLN A 125 -5.01 -10.31 -7.93
C GLN A 125 -5.30 -9.91 -6.49
N ALA A 126 -6.42 -10.35 -5.91
CA ALA A 126 -6.75 -10.05 -4.53
C ALA A 126 -5.83 -10.78 -3.53
N VAL A 127 -5.40 -12.01 -3.84
CA VAL A 127 -4.39 -12.74 -3.06
C VAL A 127 -3.06 -12.00 -3.08
N SER A 128 -2.58 -11.58 -4.25
CA SER A 128 -1.35 -10.79 -4.36
C SER A 128 -1.44 -9.49 -3.55
N MET A 129 -2.58 -8.79 -3.61
CA MET A 129 -2.79 -7.56 -2.84
C MET A 129 -2.84 -7.82 -1.32
N LEU A 130 -3.33 -8.98 -0.88
CA LEU A 130 -3.30 -9.37 0.53
C LEU A 130 -1.89 -9.76 0.98
N GLU A 131 -1.10 -10.41 0.12
CA GLU A 131 0.32 -10.68 0.41
C GLU A 131 1.12 -9.39 0.57
N ASP A 132 0.86 -8.38 -0.27
CA ASP A 132 1.45 -7.04 -0.14
C ASP A 132 1.06 -6.35 1.19
N MET A 133 -0.10 -6.69 1.75
CA MET A 133 -0.56 -6.24 3.07
C MET A 133 0.04 -7.04 4.24
N GLY A 134 0.85 -8.07 3.96
CA GLY A 134 1.55 -8.87 4.96
C GLY A 134 0.83 -10.16 5.39
N TYR A 135 -0.22 -10.58 4.68
CA TYR A 135 -0.80 -11.92 4.86
C TYR A 135 0.07 -12.96 4.17
N ASP A 136 0.21 -14.16 4.75
CA ASP A 136 0.85 -15.25 4.01
C ASP A 136 -0.07 -15.79 2.89
N ASN A 137 0.51 -16.51 1.94
CA ASN A 137 -0.23 -17.02 0.78
C ASN A 137 -1.46 -17.85 1.17
N ALA A 138 -1.34 -18.71 2.19
CA ALA A 138 -2.43 -19.57 2.63
C ALA A 138 -3.53 -18.75 3.34
N GLU A 139 -3.15 -17.77 4.15
CA GLU A 139 -4.08 -16.83 4.80
C GLU A 139 -4.81 -15.96 3.77
N ALA A 140 -4.11 -15.45 2.76
CA ALA A 140 -4.69 -14.63 1.70
C ALA A 140 -5.73 -15.43 0.89
N TRP A 141 -5.40 -16.66 0.50
CA TRP A 141 -6.35 -17.58 -0.14
C TRP A 141 -7.55 -17.88 0.76
N TYR A 142 -7.31 -18.19 2.04
CA TYR A 142 -8.38 -18.44 3.00
C TYR A 142 -9.34 -17.25 3.12
N ILE A 143 -8.81 -16.02 3.15
CA ILE A 143 -9.62 -14.79 3.21
C ILE A 143 -10.51 -14.62 1.99
N ILE A 144 -9.98 -14.85 0.80
CA ILE A 144 -10.75 -14.74 -0.44
C ILE A 144 -11.78 -15.86 -0.51
N ASP A 145 -11.36 -17.11 -0.26
CA ASP A 145 -12.23 -18.28 -0.30
C ASP A 145 -13.41 -18.12 0.66
N ILE A 146 -13.22 -17.85 1.96
CA ILE A 146 -14.35 -17.76 2.91
C ILE A 146 -15.34 -16.63 2.58
N ASN A 147 -14.87 -15.53 1.98
CA ASN A 147 -15.72 -14.35 1.76
C ASN A 147 -16.32 -14.30 0.35
N VAL A 148 -15.67 -14.92 -0.64
CA VAL A 148 -16.25 -15.13 -1.97
C VAL A 148 -17.19 -16.34 -1.93
N GLU A 149 -16.86 -17.39 -1.17
CA GLU A 149 -17.77 -18.50 -0.85
C GLU A 149 -18.97 -18.06 0.01
N ALA A 150 -18.90 -16.95 0.74
CA ALA A 150 -20.05 -16.39 1.45
C ALA A 150 -21.14 -15.80 0.52
N LEU A 151 -20.87 -15.62 -0.78
CA LEU A 151 -21.89 -15.42 -1.82
C LEU A 151 -22.20 -16.72 -2.61
N ALA A 152 -21.45 -17.79 -2.40
CA ALA A 152 -21.57 -19.08 -3.10
C ALA A 152 -21.68 -20.28 -2.13
N GLY A 153 -22.41 -20.11 -1.02
CA GLY A 153 -22.67 -21.17 -0.04
C GLY A 153 -23.46 -22.38 -0.58
N SER A 154 -23.75 -22.42 -1.87
CA SER A 154 -24.18 -23.61 -2.59
C SER A 154 -23.67 -23.49 -4.02
N PRO A 155 -22.98 -24.51 -4.57
CA PRO A 155 -22.73 -24.58 -6.00
C PRO A 155 -24.05 -24.29 -6.75
N GLU A 156 -24.07 -23.24 -7.57
CA GLU A 156 -25.29 -22.87 -8.31
C GLU A 156 -25.57 -23.84 -9.46
N SER A 157 -24.55 -24.59 -9.87
CA SER A 157 -24.61 -25.54 -10.96
C SER A 157 -23.90 -26.85 -10.62
N TRP A 158 -24.23 -27.91 -11.37
CA TRP A 158 -23.59 -29.19 -11.17
C TRP A 158 -22.11 -29.16 -11.60
N SER A 159 -21.76 -28.37 -12.64
CA SER A 159 -20.37 -28.22 -13.06
C SER A 159 -19.52 -27.48 -12.03
N ASP A 160 -20.07 -26.49 -11.33
CA ASP A 160 -19.36 -25.80 -10.24
C ASP A 160 -19.03 -26.77 -9.10
N PHE A 161 -20.00 -27.61 -8.71
CA PHE A 161 -19.78 -28.64 -7.71
C PHE A 161 -18.72 -29.66 -8.16
N GLN A 162 -18.74 -30.07 -9.43
CA GLN A 162 -17.74 -30.99 -9.96
C GLN A 162 -16.35 -30.37 -10.06
N ARG A 163 -16.22 -29.07 -10.35
CA ARG A 163 -14.93 -28.37 -10.38
C ARG A 163 -14.28 -28.37 -9.00
N ILE A 164 -15.06 -28.14 -7.95
CA ILE A 164 -14.60 -28.20 -6.56
C ILE A 164 -14.10 -29.61 -6.23
N ILE A 165 -14.89 -30.65 -6.54
CA ILE A 165 -14.49 -32.05 -6.34
C ILE A 165 -13.23 -32.39 -7.15
N ASN A 166 -13.16 -31.96 -8.40
CA ASN A 166 -12.04 -32.23 -9.29
C ASN A 166 -10.75 -31.54 -8.79
N ARG A 167 -10.85 -30.33 -8.21
CA ARG A 167 -9.72 -29.63 -7.57
C ARG A 167 -9.17 -30.43 -6.38
N ASP A 168 -10.04 -30.91 -5.50
CA ASP A 168 -9.64 -31.76 -4.35
C ASP A 168 -9.02 -33.09 -4.80
N ARG A 169 -9.60 -33.73 -5.82
CA ARG A 169 -9.04 -34.96 -6.40
C ARG A 169 -7.67 -34.75 -7.04
N ALA A 170 -7.50 -33.67 -7.80
CA ALA A 170 -6.22 -33.30 -8.40
C ALA A 170 -5.15 -33.03 -7.33
N ALA A 171 -5.51 -32.32 -6.26
CA ALA A 171 -4.60 -32.07 -5.14
C ALA A 171 -4.13 -33.36 -4.44
N ARG A 172 -4.96 -34.42 -4.47
CA ARG A 172 -4.62 -35.76 -3.96
C ARG A 172 -3.93 -36.66 -5.00
N GLY A 173 -3.54 -36.11 -6.15
CA GLY A 173 -2.89 -36.86 -7.24
C GLY A 173 -3.80 -37.87 -7.94
N GLN A 174 -5.11 -37.74 -7.81
CA GLN A 174 -6.06 -38.63 -8.48
C GLN A 174 -6.29 -38.17 -9.93
N VAL A 175 -6.56 -39.14 -10.82
CA VAL A 175 -6.92 -38.84 -12.22
C VAL A 175 -8.29 -38.18 -12.27
N VAL A 176 -8.35 -37.00 -12.87
CA VAL A 176 -9.57 -36.17 -12.97
C VAL A 176 -10.16 -36.29 -14.37
N LYS A 177 -11.47 -36.56 -14.46
CA LYS A 177 -12.24 -36.50 -15.71
C LYS A 177 -12.63 -35.05 -15.98
N GLU A 178 -12.29 -34.53 -17.15
CA GLU A 178 -12.65 -33.17 -17.55
C GLU A 178 -14.16 -33.05 -17.80
N ILE A 179 -14.75 -31.96 -17.32
CA ILE A 179 -16.17 -31.67 -17.52
C ILE A 179 -16.37 -31.22 -18.97
N PRO A 180 -17.24 -31.87 -19.75
CA PRO A 180 -17.52 -31.45 -21.11
C PRO A 180 -18.03 -30.00 -21.16
N PRO A 181 -17.49 -29.16 -22.06
CA PRO A 181 -17.86 -27.75 -22.14
C PRO A 181 -19.35 -27.57 -22.46
N GLU A 182 -19.96 -28.54 -23.14
CA GLU A 182 -21.40 -28.57 -23.42
C GLU A 182 -22.25 -28.44 -22.14
N ILE A 183 -21.87 -29.10 -21.04
CA ILE A 183 -22.65 -29.06 -19.79
C ILE A 183 -22.66 -27.65 -19.20
N ALA A 184 -21.50 -26.98 -19.17
CA ALA A 184 -21.40 -25.60 -18.68
C ALA A 184 -22.20 -24.63 -19.56
N THR A 185 -22.19 -24.81 -20.89
CA THR A 185 -22.98 -23.97 -21.79
C THR A 185 -24.49 -24.16 -21.60
N MET A 186 -24.93 -25.40 -21.32
CA MET A 186 -26.34 -25.69 -21.00
C MET A 186 -26.76 -25.07 -19.67
N GLU A 187 -25.90 -25.12 -18.65
CA GLU A 187 -26.15 -24.48 -17.34
C GLU A 187 -26.27 -22.96 -17.47
N GLY A 188 -25.39 -22.33 -18.26
CA GLY A 188 -25.49 -20.90 -18.58
C GLY A 188 -26.81 -20.55 -19.26
N LYS A 189 -27.25 -21.34 -20.25
CA LYS A 189 -28.56 -21.15 -20.92
C LYS A 189 -29.73 -21.30 -19.94
N ILE A 190 -29.70 -22.31 -19.08
CA ILE A 190 -30.74 -22.54 -18.06
C ILE A 190 -30.77 -21.38 -17.06
N LYS A 191 -29.62 -20.87 -16.63
CA LYS A 191 -29.51 -19.73 -15.71
C LYS A 191 -30.15 -18.47 -16.31
N VAL A 192 -29.81 -18.15 -17.55
CA VAL A 192 -30.41 -17.01 -18.27
C VAL A 192 -31.92 -17.17 -18.43
N LEU A 193 -32.40 -18.36 -18.81
CA LEU A 193 -33.84 -18.62 -18.95
C LEU A 193 -34.58 -18.50 -17.61
N LYS A 194 -34.00 -19.01 -16.52
CA LYS A 194 -34.56 -18.85 -15.17
C LYS A 194 -34.62 -17.40 -14.73
N GLN A 195 -33.55 -16.63 -14.96
CA GLN A 195 -33.54 -15.19 -14.67
C GLN A 195 -34.57 -14.41 -15.52
N SER A 196 -34.73 -14.79 -16.79
CA SER A 196 -35.73 -14.17 -17.65
C SER A 196 -37.16 -14.50 -17.19
N LEU A 197 -37.39 -15.72 -16.69
CA LEU A 197 -38.67 -16.15 -16.15
C LEU A 197 -38.99 -15.38 -14.85
N THR A 198 -38.07 -15.31 -13.90
CA THR A 198 -38.27 -14.60 -12.63
C THR A 198 -38.51 -13.11 -12.85
N LYS A 199 -37.78 -12.49 -13.77
CA LYS A 199 -38.01 -11.09 -14.17
C LYS A 199 -39.38 -10.89 -14.81
N ALA A 200 -39.78 -11.77 -15.73
CA ALA A 200 -41.09 -11.69 -16.37
C ALA A 200 -42.26 -11.91 -15.39
N GLU A 201 -42.08 -12.78 -14.39
CA GLU A 201 -43.03 -12.98 -13.29
C GLU A 201 -43.13 -11.74 -12.39
N ALA A 202 -42.00 -11.13 -12.05
CA ALA A 202 -41.96 -9.88 -11.26
C ALA A 202 -42.62 -8.70 -11.99
N GLU A 203 -42.44 -8.60 -13.30
CA GLU A 203 -43.03 -7.58 -14.16
C GLU A 203 -44.51 -7.85 -14.51
N LYS A 204 -45.11 -8.95 -14.01
CA LYS A 204 -46.49 -9.37 -14.30
C LYS A 204 -46.79 -9.43 -15.80
N LYS A 205 -45.81 -9.90 -16.58
CA LYS A 205 -45.93 -10.03 -18.03
C LYS A 205 -47.09 -10.95 -18.43
N PRO A 206 -47.64 -10.77 -19.65
CA PRO A 206 -48.75 -11.60 -20.12
C PRO A 206 -48.37 -13.09 -20.14
N ARG A 207 -49.37 -13.95 -19.86
CA ARG A 207 -49.20 -15.40 -19.76
C ARG A 207 -48.50 -16.02 -20.98
N GLN A 208 -48.71 -15.46 -22.17
CA GLN A 208 -48.07 -15.91 -23.41
C GLN A 208 -46.54 -15.78 -23.37
N GLU A 209 -46.00 -14.71 -22.79
CA GLU A 209 -44.54 -14.50 -22.67
C GLU A 209 -43.93 -15.46 -21.64
N LEU A 210 -44.65 -15.73 -20.54
CA LEU A 210 -44.21 -16.70 -19.53
C LEU A 210 -44.16 -18.13 -20.09
N GLU A 211 -45.17 -18.53 -20.86
CA GLU A 211 -45.21 -19.85 -21.51
C GLU A 211 -44.13 -19.98 -22.60
N ALA A 212 -43.83 -18.90 -23.35
CA ALA A 212 -42.72 -18.88 -24.30
C ALA A 212 -41.36 -19.15 -23.64
N ILE A 213 -41.12 -18.58 -22.44
CA ILE A 213 -39.89 -18.85 -21.70
C ILE A 213 -39.86 -20.29 -21.16
N LYS A 214 -40.98 -20.79 -20.62
CA LYS A 214 -41.08 -22.17 -20.09
C LYS A 214 -40.90 -23.24 -21.17
N THR A 215 -41.44 -23.01 -22.37
CA THR A 215 -41.28 -23.93 -23.51
C THR A 215 -39.83 -24.05 -23.99
N LEU A 216 -38.99 -23.03 -23.77
CA LEU A 216 -37.55 -23.09 -24.02
C LEU A 216 -36.77 -23.67 -22.84
N LEU A 217 -37.21 -23.40 -21.60
CA LEU A 217 -36.55 -23.86 -20.37
C LEU A 217 -36.65 -25.38 -20.19
N HIS A 218 -37.83 -25.97 -20.34
CA HIS A 218 -38.03 -27.40 -20.06
C HIS A 218 -37.22 -28.35 -20.95
N PRO A 219 -37.07 -28.12 -22.28
CA PRO A 219 -36.17 -28.91 -23.10
C PRO A 219 -34.70 -28.74 -22.71
N ALA A 220 -34.27 -27.52 -22.37
CA ALA A 220 -32.89 -27.24 -21.96
C ALA A 220 -32.51 -27.98 -20.66
N GLU A 221 -33.41 -28.00 -19.66
CA GLU A 221 -33.20 -28.76 -18.41
C GLU A 221 -33.12 -30.27 -18.66
N ARG A 222 -33.93 -30.80 -19.59
CA ARG A 222 -33.88 -32.22 -19.97
C ARG A 222 -32.55 -32.58 -20.65
N GLN A 223 -32.10 -31.76 -21.59
CA GLN A 223 -30.83 -31.96 -22.29
C GLN A 223 -29.64 -31.90 -21.33
N HIS A 224 -29.65 -30.94 -20.41
CA HIS A 224 -28.63 -30.84 -19.35
C HIS A 224 -28.61 -32.10 -18.47
N ALA A 225 -29.77 -32.55 -17.98
CA ALA A 225 -29.86 -33.73 -17.14
C ALA A 225 -29.36 -35.00 -17.85
N GLU A 226 -29.60 -35.14 -19.15
CA GLU A 226 -29.06 -36.24 -19.95
C GLU A 226 -27.54 -36.15 -20.13
N ALA A 227 -27.00 -34.96 -20.42
CA ALA A 227 -25.57 -34.74 -20.55
C ALA A 227 -24.82 -35.07 -19.24
N VAL A 228 -25.37 -34.63 -18.10
CA VAL A 228 -24.83 -34.96 -16.77
C VAL A 228 -24.88 -36.47 -16.50
N ARG A 229 -25.98 -37.15 -16.88
CA ARG A 229 -26.08 -38.61 -16.74
C ARG A 229 -25.05 -39.34 -17.59
N ARG A 230 -24.76 -38.87 -18.80
CA ARG A 230 -23.72 -39.45 -19.67
C ARG A 230 -22.33 -39.26 -19.08
N TYR A 231 -22.04 -38.10 -18.50
CA TYR A 231 -20.74 -37.85 -17.86
C TYR A 231 -20.49 -38.75 -16.64
N ARG A 232 -21.52 -39.08 -15.87
CA ARG A 232 -21.41 -39.92 -14.66
C ARG A 232 -21.19 -41.42 -14.95
N LYS A 233 -21.49 -41.87 -16.17
CA LYS A 233 -21.18 -43.22 -16.65
C LYS A 233 -19.72 -43.30 -17.13
#